data_AF-A0A2U1KT29-F1
#
_entry.id   AF-A0A2U1KT29-F1
#
_cell.length_a   1.000
_cell.length_b   1.000
_cell.length_c   1.000
_cell.angle_alpha   90.00
_cell.angle_beta   90.00
_cell.angle_gamma   90.00
#
_symmetry.space_group_name_H-M   'P 1'
#
loop_
_entity.id
_entity.type
_entity.pdbx_description
1 polymer ?
#
loop_
_entity_poly.entity_id
_entity_poly.type
_entity_poly.pdbx_seq_one_letter_code
_entity_poly.pdbx_strand_id
1 'polypeptide(L)'
;MVTFSHIVIVLTISVVVLLPASTMAAEYVVGGDSGWTIDYNYTAWAQGKVFYILFNYPKGVHDVYKVDAVSFASCTVPTPGTGLTSGNDTVIFMSSGKKWFICGVGNHCAEHNQKLAINVEGMTPAPAPSSAT
;
A
#
# COMPACT_ATOMS: atom_id res chain seq x y z
N MET A 1 10.17 -49.64 -14.31
CA MET A 1 10.37 -49.76 -12.85
C MET A 1 11.01 -48.46 -12.37
N VAL A 2 10.21 -47.42 -12.10
CA VAL A 2 10.70 -46.18 -11.48
C VAL A 2 10.74 -46.48 -9.98
N THR A 3 11.92 -46.68 -9.42
CA THR A 3 12.06 -47.17 -8.05
C THR A 3 11.58 -46.12 -7.06
N PHE A 4 10.88 -46.54 -6.01
CA PHE A 4 10.30 -45.70 -4.95
C PHE A 4 11.29 -44.65 -4.39
N SER A 5 12.59 -44.95 -4.41
CA SER A 5 13.65 -44.02 -4.02
C SER A 5 13.68 -42.72 -4.83
N HIS A 6 13.33 -42.75 -6.12
CA HIS A 6 13.28 -41.54 -6.96
C HIS A 6 12.03 -40.71 -6.68
N ILE A 7 10.90 -41.36 -6.34
CA ILE A 7 9.64 -40.68 -5.99
C ILE A 7 9.81 -39.90 -4.68
N VAL A 8 10.51 -40.47 -3.69
CA VAL A 8 10.77 -39.80 -2.40
C VAL A 8 11.70 -38.60 -2.56
N ILE A 9 12.75 -38.69 -3.40
CA ILE A 9 13.71 -37.60 -3.62
C ILE A 9 13.05 -36.41 -4.33
N VAL A 10 12.18 -36.65 -5.31
CA VAL A 10 11.44 -35.59 -6.02
C VAL A 10 10.42 -34.88 -5.12
N LEU A 11 9.83 -35.58 -4.15
CA LEU A 11 8.90 -34.99 -3.17
C LEU A 11 9.59 -34.12 -2.11
N THR A 12 10.88 -34.30 -1.86
CA THR A 12 11.63 -33.52 -0.84
C THR A 12 12.14 -32.15 -1.31
N ILE A 13 12.11 -31.85 -2.61
CA ILE A 13 12.62 -30.59 -3.15
C ILE A 13 11.46 -29.84 -3.79
N SER A 14 10.91 -28.88 -3.05
CA SER A 14 10.29 -27.61 -3.50
C SER A 14 9.07 -27.22 -2.65
N VAL A 15 9.21 -27.19 -1.32
CA VAL A 15 8.48 -26.17 -0.56
C VAL A 15 9.46 -25.02 -0.37
N VAL A 16 9.67 -24.25 -1.45
CA VAL A 16 10.18 -22.88 -1.30
C VAL A 16 9.05 -22.16 -0.58
N VAL A 17 9.17 -22.04 0.74
CA VAL A 17 8.35 -21.12 1.52
C VAL A 17 8.72 -19.75 1.00
N LEU A 18 7.95 -19.25 0.02
CA LEU A 18 7.91 -17.82 -0.28
C LEU A 18 7.34 -17.16 0.96
N LEU A 19 8.23 -16.81 1.89
CA LEU A 19 7.92 -15.85 2.95
C LEU A 19 7.34 -14.63 2.23
N PRO A 20 6.10 -14.20 2.51
CA PRO A 20 5.61 -12.95 1.96
C PRO A 20 6.62 -11.88 2.35
N ALA A 21 7.20 -11.19 1.37
CA ALA A 21 8.01 -10.02 1.63
C ALA A 21 7.16 -9.10 2.49
N SER A 22 7.53 -8.92 3.76
CA SER A 22 6.87 -8.00 4.66
C SER A 22 6.96 -6.63 4.03
N THR A 23 5.86 -6.14 3.50
CA THR A 23 5.76 -4.79 2.95
C THR A 23 5.92 -3.84 4.14
N MET A 24 7.14 -3.36 4.36
CA MET A 24 7.42 -2.35 5.37
C MET A 24 6.73 -1.07 4.90
N ALA A 25 5.65 -0.69 5.57
CA ALA A 25 5.23 0.71 5.53
C ALA A 25 6.43 1.54 6.00
N ALA A 26 6.67 2.70 5.39
CA ALA A 26 7.75 3.57 5.84
C ALA A 26 7.47 3.99 7.29
N GLU A 27 8.17 3.39 8.23
CA GLU A 27 8.14 3.77 9.64
C GLU A 27 9.10 4.94 9.83
N TYR A 28 8.56 6.11 10.14
CA TYR A 28 9.35 7.28 10.44
C TYR A 28 9.42 7.47 11.96
N VAL A 29 10.57 7.15 12.57
CA VAL A 29 10.83 7.45 13.99
C VAL A 29 10.85 8.96 14.19
N VAL A 30 9.92 9.48 15.01
CA VAL A 30 9.75 10.92 15.26
C VAL A 30 11.03 11.51 15.85
N GLY A 31 11.58 12.53 15.19
CA GLY A 31 12.86 13.15 15.54
C GLY A 31 14.11 12.36 15.12
N GLY A 32 13.95 11.18 14.51
CA GLY A 32 15.08 10.32 14.12
C GLY A 32 15.96 9.98 15.33
N ASP A 33 17.27 10.15 15.17
CA ASP A 33 18.24 9.86 16.23
C ASP A 33 18.11 10.79 17.45
N SER A 34 17.49 11.96 17.28
CA SER A 34 17.24 12.90 18.39
C SER A 34 16.02 12.51 19.24
N GLY A 35 15.16 11.63 18.75
CA GLY A 35 13.92 11.24 19.42
C GLY A 35 12.97 12.43 19.66
N TRP A 36 12.08 12.28 20.65
CA TRP A 36 11.11 13.30 21.04
C TRP A 36 11.67 14.21 22.15
N THR A 37 12.22 15.35 21.78
CA THR A 37 12.90 16.35 22.65
C THR A 37 12.48 17.81 22.35
N ILE A 38 12.82 18.72 23.26
CA ILE A 38 12.66 20.19 23.12
C ILE A 38 13.76 20.80 22.22
N ASP A 39 13.56 22.04 21.78
CA ASP A 39 14.48 22.80 20.91
C ASP A 39 14.85 22.10 19.59
N TYR A 40 13.93 21.30 19.05
CA TYR A 40 14.10 20.52 17.83
C TYR A 40 13.09 20.92 16.74
N ASN A 41 13.56 21.01 15.49
CA ASN A 41 12.72 21.43 14.36
C ASN A 41 12.01 20.24 13.70
N TYR A 42 10.86 19.85 14.25
CA TYR A 42 10.05 18.76 13.70
C TYR A 42 9.43 19.07 12.33
N THR A 43 9.26 20.35 11.98
CA THR A 43 8.79 20.75 10.65
C THR A 43 9.81 20.39 9.58
N ALA A 44 11.10 20.67 9.84
CA ALA A 44 12.19 20.25 8.96
C ALA A 44 12.35 18.72 8.94
N TRP A 45 12.20 18.04 10.09
CA TRP A 45 12.23 16.57 10.14
C TRP A 45 11.11 15.93 9.31
N ALA A 46 9.90 16.48 9.34
CA ALA A 46 8.75 15.97 8.59
C ALA A 46 8.84 16.28 7.09
N GLN A 47 9.61 17.30 6.70
CA GLN A 47 9.71 17.74 5.32
C GLN A 47 10.21 16.61 4.40
N GLY A 48 9.45 16.34 3.34
CA GLY A 48 9.82 15.34 2.33
C GLY A 48 9.57 13.88 2.75
N LYS A 49 8.96 13.60 3.91
CA LYS A 49 8.48 12.26 4.22
C LYS A 49 7.25 11.93 3.38
N VAL A 50 7.24 10.74 2.79
CA VAL A 50 6.24 10.35 1.78
C VAL A 50 5.54 9.08 2.23
N PHE A 51 4.22 9.15 2.33
CA PHE A 51 3.39 7.95 2.47
C PHE A 51 3.09 7.40 1.09
N TYR A 52 3.35 6.11 0.90
CA TYR A 52 3.02 5.39 -0.32
C TYR A 52 2.34 4.07 0.01
N ILE A 53 1.61 3.54 -0.98
CA ILE A 53 1.12 2.16 -0.95
C ILE A 53 1.57 1.45 -2.22
N LEU A 54 1.77 0.15 -2.11
CA LEU A 54 2.12 -0.74 -3.21
C LEU A 54 0.96 -1.68 -3.50
N PHE A 55 0.49 -1.68 -4.75
CA PHE A 55 -0.41 -2.71 -5.27
C PHE A 55 0.41 -3.76 -5.99
N ASN A 56 0.52 -4.94 -5.38
CA ASN A 56 1.20 -6.09 -5.95
C ASN A 56 0.18 -7.15 -6.36
N TYR A 57 0.18 -7.53 -7.64
CA TYR A 57 -0.77 -8.48 -8.22
C TYR A 57 -0.22 -9.09 -9.53
N PRO A 58 -0.67 -10.28 -9.93
CA PRO A 58 -0.26 -10.85 -11.22
C PRO A 58 -0.68 -9.95 -12.38
N LYS A 59 0.31 -9.53 -13.20
CA LYS A 59 0.07 -8.67 -14.36
C LYS A 59 -0.97 -9.28 -15.30
N GLY A 60 -1.95 -8.47 -15.71
CA GLY A 60 -3.04 -8.89 -16.61
C GLY A 60 -4.22 -9.57 -15.92
N VAL A 61 -4.13 -9.84 -14.61
CA VAL A 61 -5.24 -10.41 -13.82
C VAL A 61 -6.02 -9.31 -13.09
N HIS A 62 -5.33 -8.28 -12.64
CA HIS A 62 -5.92 -7.13 -11.97
C HIS A 62 -5.37 -5.83 -12.53
N ASP A 63 -5.96 -4.73 -12.10
CA ASP A 63 -5.57 -3.36 -12.37
C ASP A 63 -5.96 -2.48 -11.17
N VAL A 64 -5.52 -1.23 -11.18
CA VAL A 64 -5.81 -0.27 -10.12
C VAL A 64 -6.28 1.05 -10.73
N TYR A 65 -7.52 1.42 -10.44
CA TYR A 65 -8.04 2.75 -10.73
C TYR A 65 -8.18 3.54 -9.44
N LYS A 66 -7.61 4.75 -9.40
CA LYS A 66 -7.96 5.75 -8.39
C LYS A 66 -9.27 6.40 -8.80
N VAL A 67 -10.25 6.41 -7.91
CA VAL A 67 -11.60 6.89 -8.18
C VAL A 67 -12.10 7.84 -7.09
N ASP A 68 -13.24 8.48 -7.33
CA ASP A 68 -13.99 9.22 -6.31
C ASP A 68 -14.88 8.30 -5.46
N ALA A 69 -15.49 8.87 -4.41
CA ALA A 69 -16.33 8.12 -3.48
C ALA A 69 -17.57 7.50 -4.14
N VAL A 70 -18.14 8.16 -5.16
CA VAL A 70 -19.35 7.68 -5.84
C VAL A 70 -19.01 6.46 -6.69
N SER A 71 -17.99 6.59 -7.52
CA SER A 71 -17.48 5.52 -8.38
C SER A 71 -16.94 4.34 -7.57
N PHE A 72 -16.36 4.60 -6.39
CA PHE A 72 -15.99 3.54 -5.45
C PHE A 72 -17.19 2.79 -4.87
N ALA A 73 -18.28 3.50 -4.55
CA ALA A 73 -19.49 2.91 -4.00
C ALA A 73 -20.18 2.02 -5.04
N SER A 74 -20.29 2.51 -6.28
CA SER A 74 -20.94 1.81 -7.39
C SER A 74 -20.03 0.89 -8.21
N CYS A 75 -18.72 0.84 -7.90
CA CYS A 75 -17.72 0.16 -8.73
C CYS A 75 -17.71 0.61 -10.20
N THR A 76 -17.91 1.91 -10.44
CA THR A 76 -17.85 2.49 -11.78
C THR A 76 -16.39 2.56 -12.24
N VAL A 77 -16.07 1.79 -13.28
CA VAL A 77 -14.73 1.75 -13.87
C VAL A 77 -14.53 2.97 -14.78
N PRO A 78 -13.45 3.75 -14.60
CA PRO A 78 -13.08 4.83 -15.51
C PRO A 78 -12.75 4.33 -16.92
N THR A 79 -12.43 5.25 -17.83
CA THR A 79 -12.03 4.92 -19.21
C THR A 79 -10.94 3.84 -19.22
N PRO A 80 -11.12 2.74 -19.99
CA PRO A 80 -10.13 1.68 -20.10
C PRO A 80 -8.75 2.22 -20.49
N GLY A 81 -7.70 1.68 -19.87
CA GLY A 81 -6.31 2.08 -20.13
C GLY A 81 -5.80 3.26 -19.31
N THR A 82 -6.65 3.87 -18.46
CA THR A 82 -6.22 4.92 -17.50
C THR A 82 -5.80 4.36 -16.14
N GLY A 83 -6.03 3.07 -15.91
CA GLY A 83 -5.63 2.36 -14.70
C GLY A 83 -4.15 1.97 -14.70
N LEU A 84 -3.61 1.74 -13.52
CA LEU A 84 -2.29 1.14 -13.35
C LEU A 84 -2.40 -0.38 -13.57
N THR A 85 -1.45 -0.96 -14.30
CA THR A 85 -1.54 -2.34 -14.82
C THR A 85 -0.21 -3.10 -14.73
N SER A 86 0.80 -2.57 -14.03
CA SER A 86 2.14 -3.18 -14.05
C SER A 86 2.22 -4.48 -13.26
N GLY A 87 1.30 -4.67 -12.30
CA GLY A 87 1.38 -5.74 -11.30
C GLY A 87 2.22 -5.39 -10.07
N ASN A 88 2.88 -4.23 -10.07
CA ASN A 88 3.68 -3.73 -8.95
C ASN A 88 3.62 -2.19 -8.93
N ASP A 89 2.44 -1.65 -8.70
CA ASP A 89 2.15 -0.22 -8.83
C ASP A 89 2.25 0.52 -7.49
N THR A 90 3.14 1.52 -7.42
CA THR A 90 3.29 2.38 -6.24
C THR A 90 2.48 3.66 -6.41
N VAL A 91 1.65 3.98 -5.42
CA VAL A 91 0.92 5.26 -5.35
C VAL A 91 1.50 6.11 -4.23
N ILE A 92 1.96 7.31 -4.58
CA ILE A 92 2.50 8.31 -3.65
C ILE A 92 1.40 9.29 -3.25
N PHE A 93 1.31 9.60 -1.95
CA PHE A 93 0.36 10.59 -1.44
C PHE A 93 1.03 11.94 -1.18
N MET A 94 0.56 12.96 -1.90
CA MET A 94 1.01 14.35 -1.73
C MET A 94 0.04 15.18 -0.88
N SER A 95 -1.13 14.65 -0.54
CA SER A 95 -2.15 15.35 0.24
C SER A 95 -2.93 14.40 1.12
N SER A 96 -3.37 14.93 2.26
CA SER A 96 -4.24 14.25 3.20
C SER A 96 -5.63 13.98 2.62
N GLY A 97 -6.43 13.25 3.39
CA GLY A 97 -7.82 12.93 3.12
C GLY A 97 -8.03 11.54 2.52
N LYS A 98 -9.31 11.21 2.32
CA LYS A 98 -9.75 9.91 1.83
C LYS A 98 -9.31 9.69 0.38
N LYS A 99 -8.80 8.49 0.10
CA LYS A 99 -8.43 8.02 -1.24
C LYS A 99 -9.14 6.68 -1.48
N TRP A 100 -9.64 6.49 -2.69
CA TRP A 100 -10.39 5.30 -3.09
C TRP A 100 -9.77 4.67 -4.33
N PHE A 101 -9.70 3.34 -4.31
CA PHE A 101 -9.14 2.53 -5.38
C PHE A 101 -10.03 1.33 -5.65
N ILE A 102 -10.13 0.91 -6.91
CA ILE A 102 -10.88 -0.27 -7.35
C ILE A 102 -10.07 -1.07 -8.36
N CYS A 103 -10.35 -2.37 -8.49
CA CYS A 103 -10.03 -3.14 -9.68
C CYS A 103 -11.21 -3.09 -10.66
N GLY A 104 -10.93 -2.75 -11.92
CA GLY A 104 -11.89 -2.66 -13.02
C GLY A 104 -12.04 -3.93 -13.86
N VAL A 105 -11.30 -5.00 -13.54
CA VAL A 105 -11.41 -6.28 -14.26
C VAL A 105 -12.72 -6.99 -13.91
N GLY A 106 -13.58 -7.20 -14.90
CA GLY A 106 -14.81 -7.98 -14.77
C GLY A 106 -15.69 -7.54 -13.60
N ASN A 107 -16.04 -8.49 -12.73
CA ASN A 107 -16.86 -8.29 -11.53
C ASN A 107 -16.02 -8.15 -10.24
N HIS A 108 -14.69 -8.00 -10.33
CA HIS A 108 -13.80 -8.01 -9.16
C HIS A 108 -14.18 -6.96 -8.11
N CYS A 109 -14.51 -5.73 -8.50
CA CYS A 109 -14.97 -4.72 -7.54
C CYS A 109 -16.40 -5.00 -7.05
N ALA A 110 -17.35 -5.18 -7.97
CA ALA A 110 -18.78 -5.16 -7.66
C ALA A 110 -19.27 -6.39 -6.88
N GLU A 111 -18.74 -7.57 -7.20
CA GLU A 111 -19.18 -8.84 -6.60
C GLU A 111 -18.15 -9.41 -5.62
N HIS A 112 -16.86 -9.14 -5.85
CA HIS A 112 -15.76 -9.72 -5.05
C HIS A 112 -15.07 -8.70 -4.13
N ASN A 113 -15.58 -7.46 -4.06
CA ASN A 113 -15.09 -6.41 -3.17
C ASN A 113 -13.58 -6.09 -3.31
N GLN A 114 -13.01 -6.25 -4.51
CA GLN A 114 -11.63 -5.85 -4.79
C GLN A 114 -11.54 -4.32 -4.93
N LYS A 115 -11.63 -3.64 -3.79
CA LYS A 115 -11.58 -2.18 -3.66
C LYS A 115 -10.98 -1.77 -2.32
N LEU A 116 -10.31 -0.63 -2.28
CA LEU A 116 -9.63 -0.10 -1.11
C LEU A 116 -10.03 1.36 -0.87
N ALA A 117 -10.44 1.68 0.35
CA ALA A 117 -10.58 3.05 0.83
C ALA A 117 -9.61 3.26 2.00
N ILE A 118 -8.81 4.31 1.92
CA ILE A 118 -7.87 4.71 2.99
C ILE A 118 -8.07 6.18 3.33
N ASN A 119 -7.77 6.56 4.57
CA ASN A 119 -7.61 7.95 4.95
C ASN A 119 -6.12 8.25 5.09
N VAL A 120 -5.60 9.15 4.26
CA VAL A 120 -4.22 9.63 4.42
C VAL A 120 -4.28 10.78 5.41
N GLU A 121 -3.70 10.60 6.60
CA GLU A 121 -3.60 11.70 7.55
C GLU A 121 -2.63 12.77 7.00
N GLY A 122 -2.98 14.03 7.22
CA GLY A 122 -2.06 15.12 6.93
C GLY A 122 -0.94 15.16 7.94
N MET A 123 0.18 15.78 7.56
CA MET A 123 1.11 16.30 8.54
C MET A 123 0.40 17.47 9.25
N THR A 124 -0.36 17.18 10.31
CA THR A 124 -0.76 18.24 11.24
C THR A 124 0.51 18.76 11.91
N PRO A 125 0.77 20.08 11.88
CA PRO A 125 1.77 20.66 12.77
C PRO A 125 1.45 20.21 14.20
N ALA A 126 2.45 19.75 14.94
CA ALA A 126 2.27 19.42 16.34
C ALA A 126 1.62 20.61 17.07
N PRO A 127 0.64 20.38 17.98
CA PRO A 127 0.14 21.46 18.82
C PRO A 127 1.32 22.12 19.51
N ALA A 128 1.38 23.46 19.50
CA ALA A 128 2.41 24.19 20.22
C ALA A 128 2.41 23.71 21.68
N PRO A 129 3.59 23.43 22.28
CA PRO A 129 3.64 23.02 23.68
C PRO A 129 2.95 24.08 24.53
N SER A 130 1.98 23.65 25.34
CA SER A 130 1.35 24.53 26.31
C SER A 130 2.42 24.95 27.30
N SER A 131 2.72 26.25 27.37
CA SER A 131 3.65 26.79 28.35
C SER A 131 3.15 26.41 29.75
N ALA A 132 3.86 25.49 30.40
CA ALA A 132 3.67 25.23 31.81
C ALA A 132 4.26 26.43 32.59
N THR A 133 3.40 27.08 33.38
CA THR A 133 3.76 28.16 34.32
C THR A 133 4.58 27.63 35.48
#